data_AF-A0A8T7CT38-F1
#
_entry.id   AF-A0A8T7CT38-F1
#
_cell.length_a   1.000
_cell.length_b   1.000
_cell.length_c   1.000
_cell.angle_alpha   90.00
_cell.angle_beta   90.00
_cell.angle_gamma   90.00
#
_symmetry.space_group_name_H-M   'P 1'
#
loop_
_entity.id
_entity.type
_entity.pdbx_description
1 polymer ?
#
loop_
_entity_poly.entity_id
_entity_poly.type
_entity_poly.pdbx_seq_one_letter_code
_entity_poly.pdbx_strand_id
1 'polypeptide(L)'
;MLFIAWGTGFGPIRSLIEHCLSLELTQPIALYWVIHEDEVHYAKGYCRAVADAFDNINFTALQTDTAEEALQQIQAQAESLNGWRAYIAALSSSVKSGYKRVK
;
A
#
# COMPACT_ATOMS: atom_id res chain seq x y z
N MET A 1 -5.21 -7.01 6.76
CA MET A 1 -4.26 -5.92 7.07
C MET A 1 -4.13 -5.03 5.86
N LEU A 2 -4.18 -3.72 6.05
CA LEU A 2 -4.08 -2.75 4.96
C LEU A 2 -2.69 -2.09 5.05
N PHE A 3 -1.87 -2.27 4.03
CA PHE A 3 -0.59 -1.59 3.89
C PHE A 3 -0.69 -0.54 2.79
N ILE A 4 -0.29 0.69 3.11
CA ILE A 4 -0.21 1.79 2.14
C ILE A 4 1.19 2.38 2.19
N ALA A 5 1.90 2.30 1.08
CA ALA A 5 3.21 2.94 0.90
C ALA A 5 3.10 4.10 -0.09
N TRP A 6 3.79 5.20 0.16
CA TRP A 6 4.03 6.26 -0.83
C TRP A 6 5.52 6.40 -1.14
N GLY A 7 5.89 6.36 -2.42
CA GLY A 7 7.27 6.55 -2.87
C GLY A 7 8.23 5.58 -2.19
N THR A 8 9.28 6.12 -1.57
CA THR A 8 10.29 5.35 -0.81
C THR A 8 9.79 4.85 0.55
N GLY A 9 8.60 5.25 0.99
CA GLY A 9 7.91 4.68 2.15
C GLY A 9 7.63 3.17 2.05
N PHE A 10 7.85 2.58 0.87
CA PHE A 10 7.75 1.14 0.67
C PHE A 10 8.77 0.31 1.46
N GLY A 11 9.98 0.81 1.72
CA GLY A 11 11.00 0.03 2.45
C GLY A 11 10.52 -0.55 3.79
N PRO A 12 9.98 0.27 4.70
CA PRO A 12 9.37 -0.20 5.94
C PRO A 12 8.19 -1.16 5.74
N ILE A 13 7.30 -0.87 4.79
CA ILE A 13 6.12 -1.70 4.50
C ILE A 13 6.53 -3.09 3.99
N ARG A 14 7.54 -3.15 3.12
CA ARG A 14 8.12 -4.41 2.65
C ARG A 14 8.62 -5.25 3.82
N SER A 15 9.33 -4.65 4.77
CA SER A 15 9.82 -5.37 5.95
C SER A 15 8.68 -5.96 6.79
N LEU A 16 7.55 -5.25 6.91
CA LEU A 16 6.36 -5.77 7.60
C LEU A 16 5.71 -6.93 6.84
N ILE A 17 5.65 -6.88 5.52
CA ILE A 17 5.14 -7.98 4.70
C ILE A 17 6.05 -9.20 4.83
N GLU A 18 7.36 -9.04 4.71
CA GLU A 18 8.33 -10.12 4.90
C GLU A 18 8.20 -10.74 6.30
N HIS A 19 7.96 -9.93 7.32
CA HIS A 19 7.67 -10.42 8.66
C HIS A 19 6.35 -11.21 8.73
N CYS A 20 5.25 -10.71 8.13
CA CYS A 20 3.98 -11.43 8.08
C CYS A 20 4.11 -12.78 7.36
N LEU A 21 4.89 -12.83 6.28
CA LEU A 21 5.21 -14.05 5.55
C LEU A 21 6.02 -15.03 6.41
N SER A 22 7.03 -14.54 7.15
CA SER A 22 7.82 -15.38 8.07
C SER A 22 7.01 -16.01 9.20
N LEU A 23 5.91 -15.36 9.57
CA LEU A 23 4.95 -15.83 10.57
C LEU A 23 3.84 -16.69 9.95
N GLU A 24 3.87 -16.91 8.63
CA GLU A 24 2.87 -17.67 7.87
C GLU A 24 1.44 -17.18 8.13
N LEU A 25 1.27 -15.85 8.28
CA LEU A 25 -0.04 -15.29 8.57
C LEU A 25 -0.98 -15.48 7.36
N THR A 26 -2.12 -16.11 7.60
CA THR A 26 -3.14 -16.41 6.58
C THR A 26 -4.19 -15.30 6.44
N GLN A 27 -4.14 -14.29 7.30
CA GLN A 27 -5.06 -13.16 7.23
C GLN A 27 -4.93 -12.41 5.90
N PRO A 28 -6.03 -11.88 5.34
CA PRO A 28 -5.97 -11.10 4.10
C PRO A 28 -5.07 -9.88 4.25
N ILE A 29 -4.26 -9.60 3.24
CA ILE A 29 -3.36 -8.47 3.14
C ILE A 29 -3.65 -7.73 1.84
N ALA A 30 -3.90 -6.42 1.94
CA ALA A 30 -4.01 -5.54 0.79
C ALA A 30 -2.84 -4.56 0.84
N LEU A 31 -1.99 -4.58 -0.19
CA LEU A 31 -0.86 -3.68 -0.36
C LEU A 31 -1.17 -2.69 -1.49
N TYR A 32 -1.27 -1.42 -1.12
CA TYR A 32 -1.29 -0.30 -2.06
C TYR A 32 0.07 0.39 -2.03
N TRP A 33 0.71 0.53 -3.19
CA TRP A 33 1.93 1.31 -3.32
C TRP A 33 1.71 2.44 -4.31
N VAL A 34 1.63 3.65 -3.77
CA VAL A 34 1.48 4.90 -4.50
C VAL A 34 2.87 5.48 -4.79
N ILE A 35 3.06 6.03 -5.98
CA ILE A 35 4.24 6.81 -6.35
C ILE A 35 3.77 8.02 -7.17
N HIS A 36 4.63 9.02 -7.31
CA HIS A 36 4.38 10.13 -8.23
C HIS A 36 4.35 9.66 -9.69
N GLU A 37 3.69 10.43 -10.57
CA GLU A 37 3.57 10.05 -11.98
C GLU A 37 4.91 9.97 -12.70
N ASP A 38 5.91 10.73 -12.25
CA ASP A 38 7.28 10.75 -12.77
C ASP A 38 8.20 9.68 -12.14
N GLU A 39 7.70 8.92 -11.17
CA GLU A 39 8.44 7.87 -10.47
C GLU A 39 8.14 6.47 -11.03
N VAL A 40 9.00 5.51 -10.67
CA VAL A 40 8.80 4.09 -10.97
C VAL A 40 8.81 3.25 -9.69
N HIS A 41 7.93 2.24 -9.62
CA HIS A 41 7.91 1.26 -8.53
C HIS A 41 9.15 0.37 -8.59
N TYR A 42 10.23 0.77 -7.93
CA TYR A 42 11.55 0.12 -8.02
C TYR A 42 11.56 -1.38 -7.64
N ALA A 43 10.57 -1.83 -6.87
CA ALA A 43 10.42 -3.22 -6.42
C ALA A 43 9.07 -3.83 -6.86
N LYS A 44 8.50 -3.36 -7.98
CA LYS A 44 7.23 -3.90 -8.50
C LYS A 44 7.31 -5.40 -8.78
N GLY A 45 8.44 -5.88 -9.31
CA GLY A 45 8.66 -7.31 -9.58
C GLY A 45 8.57 -8.17 -8.32
N TYR A 46 9.12 -7.70 -7.21
CA TYR A 46 8.98 -8.36 -5.90
C TYR A 46 7.51 -8.41 -5.46
N CYS A 47 6.79 -7.27 -5.53
CA CYS A 47 5.39 -7.22 -5.09
C CYS A 47 4.50 -8.16 -5.89
N ARG A 48 4.72 -8.22 -7.21
CA ARG A 48 4.01 -9.15 -8.09
C ARG A 48 4.34 -10.61 -7.76
N ALA A 49 5.62 -10.95 -7.59
CA ALA A 49 6.01 -12.30 -7.23
C ALA A 49 5.41 -12.76 -5.89
N VAL A 50 5.31 -11.85 -4.91
CA VAL A 50 4.64 -12.13 -3.63
C VAL A 50 3.14 -12.34 -3.83
N ALA A 51 2.45 -11.45 -4.54
CA ALA A 51 1.01 -11.60 -4.78
C ALA A 51 0.66 -12.85 -5.61
N ASP A 52 1.51 -13.21 -6.57
CA ASP A 52 1.36 -14.42 -7.39
C ASP A 52 1.61 -15.71 -6.59
N ALA A 53 2.38 -15.64 -5.50
CA ALA A 53 2.73 -16.80 -4.67
C ALA A 53 1.81 -17.00 -3.45
N PHE A 54 1.14 -15.96 -2.98
CA PHE A 54 0.34 -15.97 -1.76
C PHE A 54 -1.07 -15.43 -2.01
N ASP A 55 -2.06 -16.34 -2.03
CA ASP A 55 -3.47 -16.01 -2.33
C ASP A 55 -4.10 -14.99 -1.36
N ASN A 56 -3.56 -14.87 -0.14
CA ASN A 56 -4.03 -13.90 0.85
C ASN A 56 -3.42 -12.51 0.66
N ILE A 57 -2.56 -12.27 -0.33
CA ILE A 57 -1.91 -10.98 -0.57
C ILE A 57 -2.34 -10.40 -1.92
N ASN A 58 -3.02 -9.27 -1.86
CA ASN A 58 -3.38 -8.48 -3.04
C ASN A 58 -2.45 -7.28 -3.15
N PHE A 59 -1.85 -7.09 -4.33
CA PHE A 59 -1.01 -5.93 -4.62
C PHE A 59 -1.67 -5.01 -5.66
N THR A 60 -1.67 -3.71 -5.37
CA THR A 60 -2.12 -2.68 -6.31
C THR A 60 -1.10 -1.56 -6.38
N ALA A 61 -0.55 -1.37 -7.58
CA ALA A 61 0.34 -0.26 -7.91
C ALA A 61 -0.50 0.94 -8.32
N LEU A 62 -0.30 2.08 -7.66
CA LEU A 62 -0.97 3.35 -7.96
C LEU A 62 0.07 4.39 -8.38
N GLN A 63 -0.29 5.26 -9.32
CA GLN A 63 0.51 6.41 -9.75
C GLN A 63 -0.40 7.64 -9.72
N THR A 64 -0.08 8.60 -8.87
CA THR A 64 -0.82 9.87 -8.69
C THR A 64 0.03 10.83 -7.87
N ASP A 65 -0.13 12.12 -8.11
CA ASP A 65 0.56 13.17 -7.37
C ASP A 65 -0.17 13.63 -6.11
N THR A 66 -1.40 13.17 -5.88
CA THR A 66 -2.23 13.65 -4.77
C THR A 66 -2.70 12.53 -3.85
N ALA A 67 -2.69 12.81 -2.54
CA ALA A 67 -3.20 11.87 -1.55
C ALA A 67 -4.71 11.66 -1.68
N GLU A 68 -5.45 12.66 -2.16
CA GLU A 68 -6.90 12.57 -2.34
C GLU A 68 -7.26 11.55 -3.44
N GLU A 69 -6.64 11.64 -4.62
CA GLU A 69 -6.87 10.67 -5.70
C GLU A 69 -6.43 9.27 -5.28
N ALA A 70 -5.30 9.13 -4.58
CA ALA A 70 -4.86 7.85 -4.05
C ALA A 70 -5.91 7.23 -3.12
N LEU A 71 -6.47 8.02 -2.19
CA LEU A 71 -7.51 7.55 -1.27
C LEU A 71 -8.80 7.19 -2.01
N GLN A 72 -9.21 7.95 -3.02
CA GLN A 72 -10.38 7.63 -3.85
C GLN A 72 -10.20 6.30 -4.60
N GLN A 73 -9.03 6.06 -5.19
CA GLN A 73 -8.72 4.82 -5.88
C GLN A 73 -8.71 3.63 -4.91
N ILE A 74 -8.11 3.79 -3.72
CA ILE A 74 -8.11 2.76 -2.67
C ILE A 74 -9.54 2.44 -2.22
N GLN A 75 -10.38 3.46 -1.99
CA GLN A 75 -11.77 3.28 -1.58
C GLN A 75 -12.61 2.61 -2.67
N ALA A 76 -12.40 2.95 -3.94
CA ALA A 76 -13.11 2.33 -5.06
C ALA A 76 -12.79 0.84 -5.21
N GLN A 77 -11.59 0.42 -4.80
CA GLN A 77 -11.13 -0.96 -4.89
C GLN A 77 -11.42 -1.79 -3.64
N ALA A 78 -11.68 -1.14 -2.50
CA ALA A 78 -11.99 -1.79 -1.25
C ALA A 78 -13.50 -1.83 -1.00
N GLU A 79 -14.13 -3.00 -1.11
CA GLU A 79 -15.57 -3.18 -0.83
C GLU A 79 -15.96 -2.71 0.59
N SER A 80 -15.10 -2.95 1.58
CA SER A 80 -15.20 -2.40 2.93
C SER A 80 -13.86 -2.44 3.66
N LEU A 81 -13.46 -1.31 4.24
CA LEU A 81 -12.24 -1.18 5.06
C LEU A 81 -12.49 -1.42 6.56
N ASN A 82 -13.74 -1.70 6.96
CA ASN A 82 -14.08 -1.92 8.36
C ASN A 82 -13.36 -3.14 8.93
N GLY A 83 -12.75 -2.99 10.11
CA GLY A 83 -12.00 -4.06 10.79
C GLY A 83 -10.57 -4.27 10.29
N TRP A 84 -10.13 -3.54 9.26
CA TRP A 84 -8.75 -3.62 8.80
C TRP A 84 -7.83 -2.78 9.69
N ARG A 85 -6.69 -3.37 10.09
CA ARG A 85 -5.59 -2.61 10.70
C ARG A 85 -4.74 -2.00 9.59
N ALA A 86 -4.68 -0.67 9.56
CA ALA A 86 -3.95 0.08 8.53
C ALA A 86 -2.54 0.46 9.00
N TYR A 87 -1.57 0.25 8.12
CA TYR A 87 -0.16 0.60 8.28
C TYR A 87 0.24 1.46 7.10
N ILE A 88 0.64 2.71 7.37
CA ILE A 88 0.88 3.71 6.33
C ILE A 88 2.31 4.23 6.47
N ALA A 89 3.04 4.27 5.36
CA ALA A 89 4.38 4.86 5.30
C ALA A 89 4.49 5.79 4.10
N ALA A 90 4.83 7.04 4.36
CA ALA A 90 5.08 8.07 3.35
C ALA A 90 6.20 8.99 3.85
N LEU A 91 6.99 9.57 2.95
CA LEU A 91 7.90 10.65 3.32
C LEU A 91 7.09 11.89 3.72
N SER A 92 7.54 12.62 4.74
CA SER A 92 6.89 13.85 5.21
C SER A 92 6.73 14.92 4.12
N SER A 93 7.57 14.89 3.08
CA SER A 93 7.52 15.83 1.95
C SER A 93 6.72 15.32 0.75
N SER A 94 6.47 14.01 0.65
CA SER A 94 5.77 13.40 -0.49
C SER A 94 4.26 13.52 -0.39
N VAL A 95 3.72 13.72 0.81
CA VAL A 95 2.32 14.08 0.99
C VAL A 95 2.20 15.60 0.85
N LYS A 96 2.00 16.09 -0.37
CA LYS A 96 1.58 17.49 -0.56
C LYS A 96 0.24 17.68 0.16
N SER A 97 0.24 18.54 1.17
CA SER A 97 -0.79 18.68 2.20
C SER A 97 -2.22 18.67 1.67
N GLY A 98 -2.95 17.62 2.03
CA GLY A 98 -4.38 17.44 1.81
C GLY A 98 -4.96 16.47 2.84
N TYR A 99 -4.58 16.61 4.12
CA TYR A 99 -5.02 15.70 5.18
C TYR A 99 -6.47 16.01 5.59
N LYS A 100 -7.44 15.24 5.06
CA LYS A 100 -8.82 15.25 5.56
C LYS A 100 -9.11 13.93 6.27
N ARG A 101 -9.47 14.04 7.56
CA ARG A 101 -9.80 12.93 8.43
C ARG A 101 -11.13 12.32 7.99
N VAL A 102 -11.11 11.08 7.49
CA VAL A 102 -12.33 10.32 7.15
C VAL A 102 -13.07 10.05 8.46
N LYS A 103 -14.33 10.51 8.54
CA LYS A 103 -15.27 10.19 9.62
C LYS A 103 -16.11 8.99 9.22
#